data_AF-A0A562E4M7-F1
#
_entry.id   AF-A0A562E4M7-F1
#
_cell.length_a   1.000
_cell.length_b   1.000
_cell.length_c   1.000
_cell.angle_alpha   90.00
_cell.angle_beta   90.00
_cell.angle_gamma   90.00
#
_symmetry.space_group_name_H-M   'P 1'
#
loop_
_entity.id
_entity.type
_entity.pdbx_description
1 polymer ?
#
loop_
_entity_poly.entity_id
_entity_poly.type
_entity_poly.pdbx_seq_one_letter_code
_entity_poly.pdbx_strand_id
1 'polypeptide(L)'
;MSAVCDVYDAITSNRPYKEGWDPAEALRRMASWKGHFDPVVLKAFIASLGIYPAGSLVRLSSDRLAVVLEQRPGDLTRPLVRVFYSARLRSHLLLADVDLSAPGCSERITGIESPREWGFRDLHKLWAP
;
A
#
# COMPACT_ATOMS: atom_id res chain seq x y z
N MET A 1 25.63 -6.94 -6.15
CA MET A 1 24.50 -6.02 -6.36
C MET A 1 23.29 -6.86 -6.77
N SER A 2 22.41 -7.17 -5.82
CA SER A 2 21.10 -7.72 -6.16
C SER A 2 20.20 -6.56 -6.61
N ALA A 3 19.41 -6.75 -7.67
CA ALA A 3 18.51 -5.69 -8.12
C ALA A 3 17.37 -5.53 -7.11
N VAL A 4 17.19 -4.31 -6.59
CA VAL A 4 16.16 -3.98 -5.60
C VAL A 4 14.77 -4.40 -6.09
N CYS A 5 14.50 -4.22 -7.39
CA CYS A 5 13.23 -4.61 -8.02
C CYS A 5 12.98 -6.12 -7.97
N ASP A 6 13.97 -6.96 -8.28
CA ASP A 6 13.81 -8.42 -8.30
C ASP A 6 13.49 -8.96 -6.90
N VAL A 7 14.16 -8.41 -5.88
CA VAL A 7 13.94 -8.83 -4.50
C VAL A 7 12.58 -8.34 -4.00
N TYR A 8 12.24 -7.09 -4.30
CA TYR A 8 10.93 -6.54 -3.95
C TYR A 8 9.80 -7.37 -4.58
N ASP A 9 9.86 -7.61 -5.89
CA ASP A 9 8.87 -8.41 -6.60
C ASP A 9 8.79 -9.84 -6.04
N ALA A 10 9.93 -10.46 -5.74
CA ALA A 10 9.98 -11.82 -5.20
C ALA A 10 9.36 -11.95 -3.80
N ILE A 11 9.43 -10.90 -2.97
CA ILE A 11 8.86 -10.92 -1.61
C ILE A 11 7.43 -10.40 -1.54
N THR A 12 7.00 -9.53 -2.45
CA THR A 12 5.60 -9.06 -2.56
C THR A 12 4.71 -10.00 -3.37
N SER A 13 5.31 -10.84 -4.23
CA SER A 13 4.56 -11.82 -5.03
C SER A 13 3.93 -12.92 -4.19
N ASN A 14 2.63 -13.14 -4.39
CA ASN A 14 1.92 -14.30 -3.87
C ASN A 14 2.40 -15.58 -4.56
N ARG A 15 2.83 -16.58 -3.77
CA ARG A 15 3.15 -17.92 -4.24
C ARG A 15 2.11 -18.91 -3.71
N PRO A 16 1.89 -20.06 -4.37
CA PRO A 16 0.86 -21.03 -3.99
C PRO A 16 0.91 -21.51 -2.52
N TYR A 17 2.04 -21.32 -1.85
CA TYR A 17 2.29 -21.74 -0.46
C TYR A 17 2.78 -20.62 0.46
N LYS A 18 2.81 -19.36 -0.03
CA LYS A 18 3.29 -18.21 0.74
C LYS A 18 2.63 -16.95 0.24
N GLU A 19 1.81 -16.33 1.09
CA GLU A 19 1.36 -14.97 0.85
C GLU A 19 2.57 -14.03 0.76
N GLY A 20 2.60 -13.25 -0.30
CA GLY A 20 3.53 -12.15 -0.47
C GLY A 20 3.39 -11.18 0.70
N TRP A 21 4.48 -10.51 1.03
CA TRP A 21 4.47 -9.47 2.02
C TRP A 21 3.69 -8.26 1.50
N ASP A 22 3.01 -7.57 2.41
CA ASP A 22 2.45 -6.26 2.11
C ASP A 22 3.57 -5.34 1.60
N PRO A 23 3.34 -4.55 0.53
CA PRO A 23 4.30 -3.60 -0.02
C PRO A 23 5.04 -2.74 1.02
N ALA A 24 4.34 -2.20 2.01
CA ALA A 24 4.96 -1.37 3.03
C ALA A 24 5.83 -2.19 4.00
N GLU A 25 5.38 -3.39 4.37
CA GLU A 25 6.17 -4.33 5.18
C GLU A 25 7.41 -4.82 4.42
N ALA A 26 7.27 -5.10 3.12
CA ALA A 26 8.37 -5.49 2.25
C ALA A 26 9.48 -4.43 2.23
N LEU A 27 9.13 -3.15 2.04
CA LEU A 27 10.09 -2.06 2.07
C LEU A 27 10.75 -1.89 3.45
N ARG A 28 9.97 -1.98 4.54
CA ARG A 28 10.50 -1.93 5.91
C ARG A 28 11.52 -3.04 6.16
N ARG A 29 11.24 -4.25 5.69
CA ARG A 29 12.15 -5.40 5.81
C ARG A 29 13.39 -5.22 4.96
N MET A 30 13.26 -4.81 3.70
CA MET A 30 14.41 -4.54 2.84
C MET A 30 15.32 -3.46 3.42
N ALA A 31 14.74 -2.39 4.00
CA ALA A 31 15.50 -1.33 4.68
C ALA A 31 16.23 -1.81 5.95
N SER A 32 15.77 -2.89 6.59
CA SER A 32 16.42 -3.47 7.76
C SER A 32 17.66 -4.31 7.44
N TRP A 33 17.83 -4.76 6.19
CA TRP A 33 18.93 -5.63 5.77
C TRP A 33 20.21 -4.85 5.48
N LYS A 34 21.20 -4.97 6.37
CA LYS A 34 22.51 -4.32 6.20
C LYS A 34 23.33 -5.01 5.11
N GLY A 35 23.94 -4.23 4.22
CA GLY A 35 24.89 -4.71 3.20
C GLY A 35 24.27 -5.48 2.02
N HIS A 36 22.94 -5.63 1.97
CA HIS A 36 22.25 -6.36 0.88
C HIS A 36 21.95 -5.48 -0.33
N PHE A 37 21.71 -4.18 -0.09
CA PHE A 37 21.35 -3.20 -1.12
C PHE A 37 22.28 -2.00 -1.08
N ASP A 38 22.44 -1.37 -2.23
CA ASP A 38 22.99 -0.02 -2.29
C ASP A 38 21.98 0.95 -1.63
N PRO A 39 22.37 1.72 -0.60
CA PRO A 39 21.46 2.58 0.14
C PRO A 39 20.90 3.73 -0.70
N VAL A 40 21.63 4.20 -1.71
CA VAL A 40 21.18 5.24 -2.64
C VAL A 40 20.10 4.66 -3.55
N VAL A 41 20.34 3.47 -4.11
CA VAL A 41 19.37 2.79 -4.99
C VAL A 41 18.11 2.39 -4.22
N LEU A 42 18.25 1.81 -3.03
CA LEU A 42 17.09 1.43 -2.20
C LEU A 42 16.26 2.66 -1.81
N LYS A 43 16.91 3.77 -1.43
CA LYS A 43 16.22 5.02 -1.09
C LYS A 43 15.50 5.62 -2.30
N ALA A 44 16.13 5.61 -3.48
CA ALA A 44 15.49 6.06 -4.72
C ALA A 44 14.29 5.19 -5.09
N PHE A 45 14.39 3.87 -4.91
CA PHE A 45 13.30 2.92 -5.13
C PHE A 45 12.13 3.18 -4.19
N ILE A 46 12.38 3.30 -2.87
CA ILE A 46 11.35 3.65 -1.89
C ILE A 46 10.69 4.99 -2.26
N ALA A 47 11.47 5.99 -2.65
CA ALA A 47 10.94 7.28 -3.07
C ALA A 47 10.06 7.17 -4.35
N SER A 48 10.43 6.30 -5.29
CA SER A 48 9.64 6.07 -6.52
C SER A 48 8.33 5.34 -6.30
N LEU A 49 8.25 4.47 -5.29
CA LEU A 49 7.00 3.78 -4.92
C LEU A 49 6.02 4.70 -4.17
N GLY A 50 6.51 5.84 -3.67
CA GLY A 50 5.75 6.78 -2.87
C GLY A 50 5.62 6.34 -1.42
N ILE A 51 4.94 7.17 -0.62
CA ILE A 51 4.76 6.93 0.82
C ILE A 51 3.80 5.75 1.05
N TYR A 52 2.88 5.52 0.11
CA TYR A 52 1.84 4.50 0.19
C TYR A 52 1.81 3.68 -1.10
N PRO A 53 2.66 2.65 -1.28
CA PRO A 53 2.70 1.88 -2.52
C PRO A 53 1.33 1.29 -2.88
N ALA A 54 1.07 1.09 -4.17
CA ALA A 54 -0.14 0.41 -4.65
C ALA A 54 -0.30 -0.94 -3.94
N GLY A 55 -1.54 -1.26 -3.55
CA GLY A 55 -1.86 -2.43 -2.74
C GLY A 55 -1.77 -2.25 -1.23
N SER A 56 -1.19 -1.14 -0.74
CA SER A 56 -1.15 -0.85 0.70
C SER A 56 -2.56 -0.62 1.25
N LEU A 57 -2.87 -1.24 2.39
CA LEU A 57 -4.07 -0.95 3.15
C LEU A 57 -3.84 0.33 3.98
N VAL A 58 -4.69 1.32 3.75
CA VAL A 58 -4.62 2.62 4.42
C VAL A 58 -5.92 2.95 5.14
N ARG A 59 -5.78 3.62 6.28
CA ARG A 59 -6.91 4.21 7.01
C ARG A 59 -7.07 5.66 6.59
N LEU A 60 -8.30 6.04 6.29
CA LEU A 60 -8.68 7.41 6.02
C LEU A 60 -9.16 8.13 7.28
N SER A 61 -9.12 9.46 7.26
CA SER A 61 -9.60 10.34 8.34
C SER A 61 -11.06 10.11 8.76
N SER A 62 -11.87 9.49 7.90
CA SER A 62 -13.25 9.09 8.19
C SER A 62 -13.41 7.72 8.87
N ASP A 63 -12.32 7.10 9.33
CA ASP A 63 -12.30 5.70 9.79
C ASP A 63 -12.77 4.71 8.71
N ARG A 64 -12.57 5.06 7.44
CA ARG A 64 -12.75 4.15 6.32
C ARG A 64 -11.43 3.50 5.96
N LEU A 65 -11.47 2.21 5.65
CA LEU A 65 -10.32 1.48 5.14
C LEU A 65 -10.39 1.44 3.62
N ALA A 66 -9.24 1.69 3.01
CA ALA A 66 -9.09 1.75 1.57
C ALA A 66 -7.78 1.09 1.14
N VAL A 67 -7.74 0.61 -0.10
CA VAL A 67 -6.51 0.13 -0.72
C VAL A 67 -6.01 1.16 -1.71
N VAL A 68 -4.71 1.41 -1.72
CA VAL A 68 -4.11 2.28 -2.74
C VAL A 68 -4.16 1.60 -4.10
N LEU A 69 -4.78 2.26 -5.08
CA LEU A 69 -4.80 1.79 -6.47
C LEU A 69 -3.56 2.30 -7.21
N GLU A 70 -3.34 3.62 -7.19
CA GLU A 70 -2.28 4.26 -7.97
C GLU A 70 -1.81 5.57 -7.33
N GLN A 71 -0.53 5.88 -7.52
CA GLN A 71 0.07 7.16 -7.12
C GLN A 71 -0.27 8.24 -8.14
N ARG A 72 -0.51 9.47 -7.67
CA ARG A 72 -0.74 10.64 -8.53
C ARG A 72 0.57 11.42 -8.72
N PRO A 73 0.97 11.75 -9.96
CA PRO A 73 2.14 12.59 -10.19
C PRO A 73 1.88 13.99 -9.63
N GLY A 74 2.61 14.37 -8.58
CA GLY A 74 2.51 15.68 -7.93
C GLY A 74 2.22 15.63 -6.44
N ASP A 75 1.61 14.55 -5.91
CA ASP A 75 1.33 14.42 -4.48
C ASP A 75 1.44 12.97 -3.98
N LEU A 76 2.56 12.66 -3.32
CA LEU A 76 2.86 11.35 -2.75
C LEU A 76 1.99 10.99 -1.53
N THR A 77 1.23 11.94 -0.98
CA THR A 77 0.35 11.73 0.16
C THR A 77 -1.12 11.59 -0.23
N ARG A 78 -1.46 11.84 -1.50
CA ARG A 78 -2.82 11.84 -2.04
C ARG A 78 -2.97 10.93 -3.26
N PRO A 79 -2.81 9.61 -3.09
CA PRO A 79 -3.07 8.65 -4.17
C PRO A 79 -4.56 8.45 -4.44
N LEU A 80 -4.87 7.76 -5.55
CA LEU A 80 -6.18 7.18 -5.78
C LEU A 80 -6.33 5.94 -4.89
N VAL A 81 -7.43 5.87 -4.13
CA VAL A 81 -7.70 4.76 -3.22
C VAL A 81 -9.08 4.16 -3.48
N ARG A 82 -9.23 2.85 -3.30
CA ARG A 82 -10.51 2.15 -3.33
C ARG A 82 -10.98 1.86 -1.92
N VAL A 83 -12.06 2.52 -1.52
CA VAL A 83 -12.69 2.32 -0.20
C VAL A 83 -13.58 1.09 -0.26
N PHE A 84 -13.51 0.24 0.77
CA PHE A 84 -14.27 -1.02 0.81
C PHE A 84 -14.82 -1.38 2.19
N TYR A 85 -14.38 -0.71 3.26
CA TYR A 85 -14.79 -1.05 4.63
C TYR A 85 -14.84 0.17 5.53
N SER A 86 -15.75 0.18 6.50
CA SER A 86 -15.82 1.18 7.56
C SER A 86 -15.38 0.56 8.88
N ALA A 87 -14.24 1.02 9.43
CA ALA A 87 -13.76 0.64 10.75
C ALA A 87 -14.73 1.09 11.86
N ARG A 88 -15.39 2.23 11.66
CA ARG A 88 -16.38 2.78 12.60
C ARG A 88 -17.63 1.92 12.72
N LEU A 89 -18.22 1.49 11.60
CA LEU A 89 -19.43 0.68 11.58
C LEU A 89 -19.16 -0.82 11.57
N ARG A 90 -17.88 -1.21 11.45
CA ARG A 90 -17.43 -2.60 11.29
C ARG A 90 -18.17 -3.35 10.17
N SER A 91 -18.40 -2.66 9.06
CA SER A 91 -19.16 -3.18 7.93
C SER A 91 -18.48 -2.90 6.59
N HIS A 92 -18.74 -3.77 5.62
CA HIS A 92 -18.32 -3.57 4.25
C HIS A 92 -19.13 -2.43 3.60
N LEU A 93 -18.43 -1.62 2.83
CA LEU A 93 -19.02 -0.57 2.01
C LEU A 93 -19.10 -1.04 0.56
N LEU A 94 -19.92 -0.35 -0.24
CA LEU A 94 -19.80 -0.46 -1.68
C LEU A 94 -18.42 0.03 -2.12
N LEU A 95 -17.78 -0.73 -3.00
CA LEU A 95 -16.48 -0.38 -3.56
C LEU A 95 -16.61 0.97 -4.28
N ALA A 96 -15.82 1.94 -3.84
CA ALA A 96 -15.81 3.28 -4.41
C ALA A 96 -14.37 3.79 -4.52
N ASP A 97 -14.04 4.29 -5.71
CA ASP A 97 -12.74 4.88 -5.99
C ASP A 97 -12.79 6.35 -5.59
N VAL A 98 -11.87 6.74 -4.70
CA VAL A 98 -11.77 8.07 -4.14
C VAL A 98 -10.40 8.63 -4.50
N ASP A 99 -10.42 9.68 -5.31
CA ASP A 99 -9.21 10.43 -5.62
C ASP A 99 -8.94 11.43 -4.49
N LEU A 100 -7.90 11.17 -3.70
CA LEU A 100 -7.51 12.05 -2.60
C LEU A 100 -6.91 13.37 -3.10
N SER A 101 -6.47 13.45 -4.37
CA SER A 101 -5.93 14.65 -5.00
C SER A 101 -7.03 15.57 -5.55
N ALA A 102 -8.27 15.08 -5.66
CA ALA A 102 -9.38 15.85 -6.22
C ALA A 102 -9.68 17.12 -5.39
N PRO A 103 -9.92 18.27 -6.05
CA PRO A 103 -10.28 19.51 -5.37
C PRO A 103 -11.61 19.32 -4.61
N GLY A 104 -11.57 19.50 -3.28
CA GLY A 104 -12.73 19.30 -2.39
C GLY A 104 -12.72 17.99 -1.60
N CYS A 105 -11.76 17.09 -1.85
CA CYS A 105 -11.61 15.88 -1.05
C CYS A 105 -11.03 16.22 0.33
N SER A 106 -11.82 16.02 1.39
CA SER A 106 -11.39 16.23 2.79
C SER A 106 -10.74 14.99 3.41
N GLU A 107 -10.78 13.85 2.71
CA GLU A 107 -10.16 12.61 3.16
C GLU A 107 -8.63 12.70 3.10
N ARG A 108 -7.99 12.17 4.14
CA ARG A 108 -6.54 12.04 4.23
C ARG A 108 -6.18 10.68 4.77
N ILE A 109 -5.03 10.15 4.36
CA ILE A 109 -4.48 8.94 4.93
C ILE A 109 -3.95 9.26 6.34
N THR A 110 -4.52 8.61 7.35
CA THR A 110 -4.09 8.74 8.75
C THR A 110 -3.02 7.72 9.12
N GLY A 111 -2.95 6.60 8.41
CA GLY A 111 -1.96 5.56 8.65
C GLY A 111 -2.07 4.38 7.70
N ILE A 112 -1.03 3.56 7.70
CA ILE A 112 -0.99 2.25 7.04
C ILE A 112 -1.48 1.22 8.06
N GLU A 113 -2.39 0.36 7.65
CA GLU A 113 -2.99 -0.69 8.48
C GLU A 113 -2.54 -2.07 7.98
N SER A 114 -2.47 -3.06 8.86
CA SER A 114 -2.14 -4.42 8.43
C SER A 114 -3.40 -5.19 8.02
N PRO A 115 -3.47 -5.74 6.79
CA PRO A 115 -4.54 -6.65 6.36
C PRO A 115 -4.85 -7.78 7.35
N ARG A 116 -3.81 -8.32 7.99
CA ARG A 116 -3.90 -9.46 8.89
C ARG A 116 -4.62 -9.13 10.20
N GLU A 117 -4.43 -7.92 10.71
CA GLU A 117 -5.08 -7.44 11.93
C GLU A 117 -6.60 -7.30 11.75
N TRP A 118 -7.03 -7.00 10.52
CA TRP A 118 -8.43 -6.88 10.14
C TRP A 118 -9.06 -8.19 9.62
N GLY A 119 -8.27 -9.26 9.48
CA GLY A 119 -8.74 -10.55 8.98
C GLY A 119 -9.04 -10.59 7.47
N PHE A 120 -8.57 -9.60 6.70
CA PHE A 120 -8.76 -9.57 5.26
C PHE A 120 -7.75 -10.49 4.57
N ARG A 121 -8.22 -11.54 3.89
CA ARG A 121 -7.37 -12.53 3.19
C ARG A 121 -7.14 -12.23 1.71
N ASP A 122 -8.07 -11.54 1.05
CA ASP A 122 -8.11 -11.38 -0.41
C ASP A 122 -8.05 -9.91 -0.88
N LEU A 123 -7.29 -9.04 -0.21
CA LEU A 123 -7.17 -7.62 -0.60
C LEU A 123 -6.62 -7.42 -2.01
N HIS A 124 -5.84 -8.38 -2.52
CA HIS A 124 -5.28 -8.32 -3.87
C HIS A 124 -6.35 -8.18 -4.97
N LYS A 125 -7.55 -8.74 -4.77
CA LYS A 125 -8.68 -8.60 -5.71
C LYS A 125 -9.24 -7.19 -5.81
N LEU A 126 -8.89 -6.32 -4.86
CA LEU A 126 -9.42 -4.95 -4.80
C LEU A 126 -8.58 -3.96 -5.59
N TRP A 127 -7.33 -4.27 -5.92
CA TRP A 127 -6.42 -3.32 -6.58
C TRP A 127 -5.68 -3.89 -7.80
N ALA A 128 -5.60 -5.20 -7.96
CA ALA A 128 -5.13 -5.80 -9.21
C ALA A 128 -6.26 -5.84 -10.26
N PRO A 129 -5.97 -5.55 -11.54
CA PRO A 129 -6.93 -5.65 -12.64
C PRO A 129 -7.37 -7.10 -12.94
#